data_AF-A0A2T4D4G6-F1
#
_entry.id   AF-A0A2T4D4G6-F1
#
_cell.length_a   1.000
_cell.length_b   1.000
_cell.length_c   1.000
_cell.angle_alpha   90.00
_cell.angle_beta   90.00
_cell.angle_gamma   90.00
#
_symmetry.space_group_name_H-M   'P 1'
#
loop_
_entity.id
_entity.type
_entity.pdbx_description
1 polymer ?
#
loop_
_entity_poly.entity_id
_entity_poly.type
_entity_poly.pdbx_seq_one_letter_code
_entity_poly.pdbx_strand_id
1 'polypeptide(L)'
;MKHYFPQGLALGLFLLMVWSVINPAMLDVWVAEMIPVVAIYLSLVFTYPKFQFSNTSYALMSVWLILHTIGAHYTFANVPFEWFTEWWGGERNHFDRIAHFSVGFYAYPMVELLLKKKWAVPVTAGFFGLFLIMSVAAGYEIIEWWYADLAGGDAGIEFLGSQGDIWDAQKDMLADTLGAITALILYFLKRPDRRA
;
A
#
# COMPACT_ATOMS: atom_id res chain seq x y z
N MET A 1 -1.56 -3.06 26.28
CA MET A 1 -2.12 -3.42 24.95
C MET A 1 -1.30 -4.57 24.39
N LYS A 2 -1.95 -5.62 23.87
CA LYS A 2 -1.40 -6.99 23.71
C LYS A 2 0.01 -7.03 23.07
N HIS A 3 0.97 -7.63 23.78
CA HIS A 3 2.37 -7.86 23.33
C HIS A 3 2.50 -8.69 22.03
N TYR A 4 1.40 -9.21 21.49
CA TYR A 4 1.36 -10.12 20.34
C TYR A 4 0.68 -9.54 19.09
N PHE A 5 0.26 -8.27 19.11
CA PHE A 5 -0.50 -7.70 17.98
C PHE A 5 0.30 -7.67 16.66
N PRO A 6 1.53 -7.12 16.61
CA PRO A 6 2.34 -7.12 15.39
C PRO A 6 2.67 -8.53 14.89
N GLN A 7 2.91 -9.48 15.80
CA GLN A 7 3.22 -10.87 15.47
C GLN A 7 2.00 -11.60 14.88
N GLY A 8 0.81 -11.36 15.45
CA GLY A 8 -0.44 -11.87 14.91
C GLY A 8 -0.73 -11.33 13.50
N LEU A 9 -0.51 -10.02 13.28
CA LEU A 9 -0.60 -9.42 11.95
C LEU A 9 0.42 -10.04 10.99
N ALA A 10 1.68 -10.19 11.40
CA ALA A 10 2.73 -10.76 10.56
C ALA A 10 2.41 -12.21 10.17
N LEU A 11 1.85 -13.01 11.08
CA LEU A 11 1.39 -14.37 10.78
C LEU A 11 0.21 -14.36 9.81
N GLY A 12 -0.80 -13.51 10.05
CA GLY A 12 -1.96 -13.40 9.17
C GLY A 12 -1.58 -12.98 7.74
N LEU A 13 -0.70 -12.00 7.62
CA LEU A 13 -0.13 -11.57 6.34
C LEU A 13 0.63 -12.70 5.64
N PHE A 14 1.49 -13.43 6.37
CA PHE A 14 2.20 -14.57 5.79
C PHE A 14 1.24 -15.63 5.25
N LEU A 15 0.21 -15.98 6.00
CA LEU A 15 -0.80 -16.95 5.55
C LEU A 15 -1.57 -16.44 4.32
N LEU A 16 -1.87 -15.14 4.26
CA LEU A 16 -2.51 -14.52 3.10
C LEU A 16 -1.61 -14.57 1.86
N MET A 17 -0.30 -14.30 2.01
CA MET A 17 0.68 -14.41 0.93
C MET A 17 0.85 -15.85 0.44
N VAL A 18 0.79 -16.83 1.34
CA VAL A 18 0.80 -18.26 0.98
C VAL A 18 -0.48 -18.64 0.25
N TRP A 19 -1.63 -18.08 0.63
CA TRP A 19 -2.87 -18.29 -0.10
C TRP A 19 -2.84 -17.68 -1.50
N SER A 20 -2.30 -16.46 -1.66
CA SER A 20 -2.38 -15.74 -2.93
C SER A 20 -1.66 -16.42 -4.10
N VAL A 21 -0.64 -17.26 -3.82
CA VAL A 21 0.07 -18.03 -4.86
C VAL A 21 -0.66 -19.32 -5.26
N ILE A 22 -1.73 -19.70 -4.57
CA ILE A 22 -2.50 -20.90 -4.89
C ILE A 22 -3.47 -20.56 -6.04
N ASN A 23 -3.12 -20.91 -7.27
CA ASN A 23 -3.89 -20.62 -8.49
C ASN A 23 -4.17 -19.11 -8.69
N PRO A 24 -3.14 -18.24 -8.79
CA PRO A 24 -3.35 -16.85 -9.16
C PRO A 24 -3.92 -16.77 -10.57
N ALA A 25 -4.71 -15.72 -10.84
CA ALA A 25 -5.29 -15.48 -12.16
C ALA A 25 -4.22 -15.37 -13.25
N MET A 26 -3.12 -14.68 -12.96
CA MET A 26 -1.95 -14.58 -13.82
C MET A 26 -0.66 -14.63 -13.00
N LEU A 27 0.15 -15.68 -13.19
CA LEU A 27 1.38 -15.87 -12.41
C LEU A 27 2.40 -14.75 -12.64
N ASP A 28 2.55 -14.28 -13.87
CA ASP A 28 3.53 -13.23 -14.22
C ASP A 28 3.20 -11.90 -13.53
N VAL A 29 1.91 -11.51 -13.56
CA VAL A 29 1.39 -10.33 -12.84
C VAL A 29 1.54 -10.53 -11.33
N TRP A 30 1.17 -11.71 -10.82
CA TRP A 30 1.33 -12.03 -9.39
C TRP A 30 2.78 -11.86 -8.93
N VAL A 31 3.77 -12.32 -9.71
CA VAL A 31 5.18 -12.16 -9.38
C VAL A 31 5.56 -10.69 -9.31
N ALA A 32 5.16 -9.89 -10.31
CA ALA A 32 5.46 -8.46 -10.35
C ALA A 32 4.88 -7.72 -9.13
N GLU A 33 3.61 -7.96 -8.82
CA GLU A 33 2.88 -7.31 -7.70
C GLU A 33 3.37 -7.78 -6.32
N MET A 34 3.78 -9.04 -6.19
CA MET A 34 4.20 -9.58 -4.89
C MET A 34 5.63 -9.18 -4.49
N ILE A 35 6.49 -8.76 -5.43
CA ILE A 35 7.85 -8.28 -5.14
C ILE A 35 7.84 -7.13 -4.10
N PRO A 36 7.12 -6.01 -4.30
CA PRO A 36 7.08 -4.93 -3.32
C PRO A 36 6.44 -5.35 -1.99
N VAL A 37 5.40 -6.20 -2.01
CA VAL A 37 4.75 -6.73 -0.80
C VAL A 37 5.73 -7.54 0.05
N VAL A 38 6.44 -8.50 -0.56
CA VAL A 38 7.44 -9.34 0.11
C VAL A 38 8.57 -8.47 0.67
N ALA A 39 9.05 -7.50 -0.12
CA ALA A 39 10.12 -6.59 0.30
C ALA A 39 9.74 -5.80 1.55
N ILE A 40 8.53 -5.22 1.59
CA ILE A 40 8.03 -4.47 2.74
C ILE A 40 7.79 -5.39 3.94
N TYR A 41 7.14 -6.55 3.74
CA TYR A 41 6.90 -7.52 4.80
C TYR A 41 8.20 -7.96 5.48
N LEU A 42 9.19 -8.39 4.70
CA LEU A 42 10.49 -8.82 5.23
C LEU A 42 11.22 -7.66 5.92
N SER A 43 11.16 -6.45 5.36
CA SER A 43 11.74 -5.27 5.99
C SER A 43 11.14 -5.02 7.38
N LEU A 44 9.82 -5.13 7.54
CA LEU A 44 9.15 -4.99 8.84
C LEU A 44 9.56 -6.09 9.82
N VAL A 45 9.61 -7.35 9.37
CA VAL A 45 10.02 -8.49 10.22
C VAL A 45 11.46 -8.34 10.70
N PHE A 46 12.40 -8.04 9.81
CA PHE A 46 13.83 -7.96 10.16
C PHE A 46 14.19 -6.69 10.93
N THR A 47 13.44 -5.60 10.77
CA THR A 47 13.67 -4.37 11.53
C THR A 47 12.95 -4.33 12.87
N TYR A 48 11.96 -5.20 13.10
CA TYR A 48 11.17 -5.27 14.35
C TYR A 48 12.02 -5.30 15.63
N PRO A 49 13.13 -6.07 15.73
CA PRO A 49 13.95 -6.09 16.94
C PRO A 49 14.71 -4.77 17.19
N LYS A 50 14.94 -3.97 16.13
CA LYS A 50 15.72 -2.72 16.18
C LYS A 50 14.83 -1.49 16.39
N PHE A 51 13.62 -1.51 15.86
CA PHE A 51 12.66 -0.43 16.00
C PHE A 51 11.23 -0.98 15.91
N GLN A 52 10.44 -0.71 16.96
CA GLN A 52 9.05 -1.12 17.02
C GLN A 52 8.14 0.08 16.78
N PHE A 53 7.37 0.00 15.71
CA PHE A 53 6.31 0.96 15.44
C PHE A 53 5.15 0.77 16.41
N SER A 54 4.28 1.77 16.51
CA SER A 54 3.03 1.64 17.24
C SER A 54 2.11 0.59 16.60
N ASN A 55 1.22 -0.02 17.38
CA ASN A 55 0.20 -0.93 16.83
C ASN A 55 -0.65 -0.26 15.74
N THR A 56 -0.83 1.06 15.79
CA THR A 56 -1.56 1.80 14.74
C THR A 56 -0.77 1.84 13.45
N SER A 57 0.53 2.09 13.51
CA SER A 57 1.40 1.99 12.32
C SER A 57 1.38 0.59 11.71
N TYR A 58 1.49 -0.47 12.52
CA TYR A 58 1.40 -1.84 11.99
C TYR A 58 0.03 -2.14 11.37
N ALA A 59 -1.06 -1.69 12.01
CA ALA A 59 -2.41 -1.86 11.45
C ALA A 59 -2.57 -1.11 10.12
N LEU A 60 -2.12 0.15 10.05
CA LEU A 60 -2.19 0.97 8.85
C LEU A 60 -1.36 0.39 7.70
N MET A 61 -0.11 0.00 7.94
CA MET A 61 0.75 -0.63 6.93
C MET A 61 0.18 -1.96 6.43
N SER A 62 -0.49 -2.72 7.30
CA SER A 62 -1.08 -4.00 6.92
C SER A 62 -2.24 -3.87 5.94
N VAL A 63 -2.94 -2.72 5.88
CA VAL A 63 -4.06 -2.54 4.95
C VAL A 63 -3.59 -2.70 3.50
N TRP A 64 -2.55 -1.96 3.10
CA TRP A 64 -1.99 -2.08 1.75
C TRP A 64 -1.46 -3.48 1.47
N LEU A 65 -0.71 -4.07 2.42
CA LEU A 65 -0.19 -5.44 2.25
C LEU A 65 -1.32 -6.45 2.01
N ILE A 66 -2.47 -6.31 2.69
CA ILE A 66 -3.64 -7.18 2.50
C ILE A 66 -4.26 -6.92 1.12
N LEU A 67 -4.61 -5.67 0.82
CA LEU A 67 -5.30 -5.31 -0.42
C LEU A 67 -4.47 -5.70 -1.64
N HIS A 68 -3.18 -5.35 -1.63
CA HIS A 68 -2.28 -5.62 -2.74
C HIS A 68 -2.01 -7.13 -2.93
N THR A 69 -1.95 -7.91 -1.84
CA THR A 69 -1.86 -9.38 -1.93
C THR A 69 -3.12 -10.01 -2.54
N ILE A 70 -4.30 -9.46 -2.24
CA ILE A 70 -5.57 -9.90 -2.85
C ILE A 70 -5.62 -9.49 -4.33
N GLY A 71 -5.22 -8.25 -4.64
CA GLY A 71 -5.09 -7.74 -6.01
C GLY A 71 -4.16 -8.62 -6.84
N ALA A 72 -2.98 -8.97 -6.33
CA ALA A 72 -2.05 -9.87 -7.00
C ALA A 72 -2.63 -11.26 -7.30
N HIS A 73 -3.46 -11.82 -6.41
CA HIS A 73 -4.08 -13.13 -6.61
C HIS A 73 -5.08 -13.11 -7.78
N TYR A 74 -5.93 -12.09 -7.85
CA TYR A 74 -6.98 -12.02 -8.86
C TYR A 74 -6.58 -11.25 -10.13
N THR A 75 -5.51 -10.47 -10.08
CA THR A 75 -5.32 -9.19 -10.82
C THR A 75 -6.28 -8.10 -10.35
N PHE A 76 -5.81 -6.85 -10.33
CA PHE A 76 -6.56 -5.73 -9.77
C PHE A 76 -7.91 -5.46 -10.46
N ALA A 77 -7.98 -5.71 -11.77
CA ALA A 77 -9.21 -5.57 -12.55
C ALA A 77 -10.26 -6.64 -12.20
N ASN A 78 -9.83 -7.81 -11.74
CA ASN A 78 -10.68 -9.00 -11.57
C ASN A 78 -10.97 -9.37 -10.10
N VAL A 79 -10.56 -8.53 -9.14
CA VAL A 79 -10.97 -8.72 -7.74
C VAL A 79 -12.50 -8.62 -7.66
N PRO A 80 -13.21 -9.56 -6.99
CA PRO A 80 -14.67 -9.55 -6.92
C PRO A 80 -15.20 -8.36 -6.08
N PHE A 81 -15.28 -7.21 -6.73
CA PHE A 81 -15.51 -5.89 -6.14
C PHE A 81 -16.59 -5.09 -6.91
N GLU A 82 -17.28 -5.75 -7.84
CA GLU A 82 -18.30 -5.17 -8.71
C GLU A 82 -19.45 -4.55 -7.92
N TRP A 83 -19.80 -5.14 -6.76
CA TRP A 83 -20.85 -4.61 -5.88
C TRP A 83 -20.61 -3.14 -5.46
N PHE A 84 -19.34 -2.75 -5.31
CA PHE A 84 -18.98 -1.37 -4.96
C PHE A 84 -19.00 -0.48 -6.21
N THR A 85 -18.48 -0.99 -7.32
CA THR A 85 -18.52 -0.31 -8.63
C THR A 85 -19.96 0.01 -9.03
N GLU A 86 -20.89 -0.95 -8.93
CA GLU A 86 -22.31 -0.78 -9.22
C GLU A 86 -22.98 0.23 -8.29
N TRP A 87 -22.69 0.16 -6.98
CA TRP A 87 -23.22 1.11 -6.00
C TRP A 87 -22.76 2.54 -6.26
N TRP A 88 -21.52 2.71 -6.70
CA TRP A 88 -20.91 4.00 -7.03
C TRP A 88 -21.25 4.48 -8.46
N GLY A 89 -21.78 3.59 -9.32
CA GLY A 89 -22.02 3.86 -10.73
C GLY A 89 -20.74 4.02 -11.55
N GLY A 90 -19.65 3.38 -11.14
CA GLY A 90 -18.37 3.40 -11.86
C GLY A 90 -18.38 2.48 -13.08
N GLU A 91 -17.54 2.79 -14.08
CA GLU A 91 -17.39 1.99 -15.31
C GLU A 91 -16.26 0.95 -15.22
N ARG A 92 -15.41 1.02 -14.18
CA ARG A 92 -14.28 0.10 -13.94
C ARG A 92 -14.26 -0.45 -12.52
N ASN A 93 -13.48 -1.50 -12.30
CA ASN A 93 -13.18 -1.99 -10.97
C ASN A 93 -12.28 -0.98 -10.24
N HIS A 94 -12.75 -0.48 -9.09
CA HIS A 94 -12.07 0.54 -8.28
C HIS A 94 -11.27 -0.04 -7.11
N PHE A 95 -11.11 -1.36 -7.04
CA PHE A 95 -10.32 -2.01 -5.98
C PHE A 95 -8.89 -1.45 -5.91
N ASP A 96 -8.28 -1.24 -7.08
CA ASP A 96 -6.95 -0.65 -7.23
C ASP A 96 -6.83 0.75 -6.61
N ARG A 97 -7.78 1.63 -6.92
CA ARG A 97 -7.84 2.98 -6.33
C ARG A 97 -7.87 2.96 -4.79
N ILE A 98 -8.52 1.96 -4.21
CA ILE A 98 -8.58 1.80 -2.74
C ILE A 98 -7.24 1.29 -2.21
N ALA A 99 -6.56 0.40 -2.96
CA ALA A 99 -5.21 -0.01 -2.66
C ALA A 99 -4.23 1.18 -2.69
N HIS A 100 -4.29 2.05 -3.70
CA HIS A 100 -3.53 3.30 -3.77
C HIS A 100 -3.81 4.21 -2.56
N PHE A 101 -5.08 4.46 -2.24
CA PHE A 101 -5.40 5.22 -1.02
C PHE A 101 -4.75 4.64 0.25
N SER A 102 -4.62 3.31 0.35
CA SER A 102 -3.95 2.66 1.47
C SER A 102 -2.42 2.74 1.44
N VAL A 103 -1.76 2.94 0.29
CA VAL A 103 -0.32 3.26 0.22
C VAL A 103 -0.05 4.52 1.04
N GLY A 104 -0.93 5.52 0.93
CA GLY A 104 -0.84 6.75 1.70
C GLY A 104 -0.77 6.55 3.21
N PHE A 105 -1.28 5.44 3.74
CA PHE A 105 -1.18 5.13 5.16
C PHE A 105 0.25 4.98 5.67
N TYR A 106 1.23 4.75 4.79
CA TYR A 106 2.66 4.70 5.12
C TYR A 106 3.24 6.07 5.51
N ALA A 107 2.54 7.18 5.26
CA ALA A 107 2.92 8.49 5.81
C ALA A 107 2.95 8.47 7.34
N TYR A 108 2.01 7.77 7.99
CA TYR A 108 1.93 7.68 9.45
C TYR A 108 3.19 7.04 10.09
N PRO A 109 3.59 5.80 9.76
CA PRO A 109 4.79 5.20 10.32
C PRO A 109 6.05 5.99 9.94
N MET A 110 6.10 6.62 8.76
CA MET A 110 7.25 7.44 8.39
C MET A 110 7.45 8.62 9.35
N VAL A 111 6.38 9.36 9.66
CA VAL A 111 6.44 10.43 10.68
C VAL A 111 6.79 9.85 12.05
N GLU A 112 6.22 8.69 12.41
CA GLU A 112 6.54 8.02 13.67
C GLU A 112 8.03 7.73 13.80
N LEU A 113 8.65 7.18 12.75
CA LEU A 113 10.07 6.88 12.71
C LEU A 113 10.92 8.14 12.89
N LEU A 114 10.66 9.17 12.07
CA LEU A 114 11.43 10.41 12.08
C LEU A 114 11.39 11.09 13.45
N LEU A 115 10.22 11.14 14.07
CA LEU A 115 10.05 11.81 15.37
C LEU A 115 10.59 10.98 16.53
N LYS A 116 10.36 9.65 16.56
CA LYS A 116 10.93 8.79 17.61
C LYS A 116 12.45 8.73 17.56
N LYS A 117 13.04 8.75 16.35
CA LYS A 117 14.50 8.80 16.16
C LYS A 117 15.10 10.21 16.30
N LYS A 118 14.26 11.24 16.47
CA LYS A 118 14.68 12.66 16.56
C LYS A 118 15.45 13.12 15.32
N TRP A 119 15.11 12.60 14.15
CA TRP A 119 15.72 12.99 12.87
C TRP A 119 15.06 14.23 12.27
N ALA A 120 13.86 14.60 12.72
CA ALA A 120 13.16 15.79 12.27
C ALA A 120 12.25 16.37 13.37
N VAL A 121 11.75 17.58 13.13
CA VAL A 121 10.69 18.21 13.93
C VAL A 121 9.30 17.89 13.34
N PRO A 122 8.20 18.02 14.12
CA PRO A 122 6.87 17.55 13.69
C PRO A 122 6.38 18.06 12.33
N VAL A 123 6.59 19.36 12.04
CA VAL A 123 6.17 19.96 10.76
C VAL A 123 6.97 19.36 9.61
N THR A 124 8.29 19.32 9.72
CA THR A 124 9.18 18.74 8.70
C THR A 124 8.91 17.26 8.50
N ALA A 125 8.69 16.50 9.57
CA ALA A 125 8.34 15.08 9.47
C ALA A 125 7.01 14.89 8.72
N GLY A 126 5.99 15.70 9.02
CA GLY A 126 4.71 15.67 8.32
C GLY A 126 4.82 15.91 6.82
N PHE A 127 5.52 16.99 6.42
CA PHE A 127 5.78 17.26 5.00
C PHE A 127 6.63 16.18 4.34
N PHE A 128 7.63 15.66 5.04
CA PHE A 128 8.44 14.56 4.53
C PHE A 128 7.58 13.31 4.28
N GLY A 129 6.71 12.95 5.22
CA GLY A 129 5.79 11.81 5.05
C GLY A 129 4.87 11.99 3.84
N LEU A 130 4.31 13.19 3.66
CA LEU A 130 3.47 13.51 2.49
C LEU A 130 4.24 13.40 1.17
N PHE A 131 5.39 14.09 1.08
CA PHE A 131 6.19 14.11 -0.15
C PHE A 131 6.82 12.77 -0.47
N LEU A 132 7.15 11.97 0.54
CA LEU A 132 7.60 10.60 0.35
C LEU A 132 6.52 9.79 -0.36
N ILE A 133 5.27 9.83 0.10
CA ILE A 133 4.18 9.09 -0.56
C ILE A 133 3.97 9.60 -1.99
N MET A 134 3.92 10.92 -2.20
CA MET A 134 3.77 11.47 -3.56
C MET A 134 4.91 11.03 -4.49
N SER A 135 6.14 10.96 -3.97
CA SER A 135 7.29 10.48 -4.74
C SER A 135 7.25 8.98 -5.02
N VAL A 136 6.76 8.18 -4.08
CA VAL A 136 6.59 6.73 -4.25
C VAL A 136 5.50 6.46 -5.29
N ALA A 137 4.37 7.14 -5.19
CA ALA A 137 3.27 7.06 -6.15
C ALA A 137 3.77 7.38 -7.57
N ALA A 138 4.34 8.57 -7.78
CA ALA A 138 4.88 8.96 -9.09
C ALA A 138 5.96 8.00 -9.61
N GLY A 139 6.78 7.44 -8.72
CA GLY A 139 7.78 6.44 -9.10
C GLY A 139 7.17 5.09 -9.51
N TYR A 140 6.12 4.65 -8.84
CA TYR A 140 5.45 3.38 -9.14
C TYR A 140 4.67 3.45 -10.45
N GLU A 141 3.97 4.55 -10.72
CA GLU A 141 3.31 4.79 -12.01
C GLU A 141 4.27 4.71 -13.20
N ILE A 142 5.51 5.19 -13.02
CA ILE A 142 6.56 5.06 -14.04
C ILE A 142 6.95 3.59 -14.23
N ILE A 143 7.03 2.82 -13.15
CA ILE A 143 7.35 1.38 -13.20
C ILE A 143 6.23 0.62 -13.92
N GLU A 144 4.97 0.91 -13.63
CA GLU A 144 3.81 0.30 -14.30
C GLU A 144 3.79 0.59 -15.79
N TRP A 145 4.01 1.86 -16.17
CA TRP A 145 4.14 2.23 -17.58
C TRP A 145 5.28 1.45 -18.26
N TRP A 146 6.47 1.39 -17.64
CA TRP A 146 7.60 0.66 -18.19
C TRP A 146 7.34 -0.85 -18.29
N TYR A 147 6.70 -1.44 -17.28
CA TYR A 147 6.35 -2.85 -17.31
C TYR A 147 5.36 -3.13 -18.45
N ALA A 148 4.33 -2.30 -18.61
CA ALA A 148 3.35 -2.45 -19.68
C ALA A 148 3.98 -2.36 -21.08
N ASP A 149 4.91 -1.42 -21.27
CA ASP A 149 5.62 -1.24 -22.55
C ASP A 149 6.58 -2.41 -22.87
N LEU A 150 7.26 -2.96 -21.86
CA LEU A 150 8.22 -4.05 -22.02
C LEU A 150 7.58 -5.44 -22.13
N ALA A 151 6.62 -5.75 -21.26
CA ALA A 151 5.95 -7.04 -21.23
C ALA A 151 4.97 -7.19 -22.39
N GLY A 152 4.24 -6.11 -22.71
CA GLY A 152 3.15 -6.12 -23.67
C GLY A 152 2.07 -7.17 -23.34
N GLY A 153 1.15 -7.38 -24.29
CA GLY A 153 0.08 -8.37 -24.19
C GLY A 153 -0.82 -8.17 -22.95
N ASP A 154 -1.47 -9.26 -22.54
CA ASP A 154 -2.45 -9.22 -21.45
C ASP A 154 -1.78 -8.93 -20.10
N ALA A 155 -0.58 -9.44 -19.86
CA ALA A 155 0.15 -9.22 -18.59
C ALA A 155 0.52 -7.74 -18.38
N GLY A 156 0.92 -7.03 -19.43
CA GLY A 156 1.20 -5.60 -19.36
C GLY A 156 -0.06 -4.77 -19.10
N ILE A 157 -1.19 -5.13 -19.72
CA ILE A 157 -2.48 -4.45 -19.52
C ILE A 157 -3.00 -4.67 -18.10
N GLU A 158 -2.93 -5.89 -17.60
CA GLU A 158 -3.41 -6.25 -16.26
C GLU A 158 -2.55 -5.65 -15.15
N PHE A 159 -1.22 -5.61 -15.31
CA PHE A 159 -0.33 -4.95 -14.35
C PHE A 159 -0.48 -3.43 -14.36
N LEU A 160 -0.69 -2.81 -15.54
CA LEU A 160 -0.98 -1.37 -15.62
C LEU A 160 -2.32 -1.02 -14.97
N GLY A 161 -3.25 -1.95 -14.86
CA GLY A 161 -4.52 -1.74 -14.15
C GLY A 161 -5.51 -0.75 -14.79
N SER A 162 -5.12 -0.03 -15.85
CA SER A 162 -5.87 1.13 -16.38
C SER A 162 -7.32 0.89 -16.79
N GLN A 163 -7.68 -0.32 -17.19
CA GLN A 163 -9.04 -0.65 -17.64
C GLN A 163 -9.60 0.36 -18.67
N GLY A 164 -8.72 0.99 -19.47
CA GLY A 164 -9.06 2.03 -20.45
C GLY A 164 -9.18 3.47 -19.91
N ASP A 165 -8.95 3.70 -18.62
CA ASP A 165 -8.92 5.04 -18.01
C ASP A 165 -7.61 5.76 -18.37
N ILE A 166 -7.70 6.73 -19.28
CA ILE A 166 -6.53 7.52 -19.71
C ILE A 166 -5.93 8.40 -18.60
N TRP A 167 -6.65 8.59 -17.49
CA TRP A 167 -6.24 9.40 -16.35
C TRP A 167 -5.87 8.55 -15.13
N ASP A 168 -5.64 7.24 -15.31
CA ASP A 168 -5.51 6.33 -14.18
C ASP A 168 -4.38 6.75 -13.24
N ALA A 169 -3.17 6.86 -13.78
CA ALA A 169 -1.98 7.26 -13.04
C ALA A 169 -2.16 8.56 -12.25
N GLN A 170 -2.82 9.57 -12.82
CA GLN A 170 -3.06 10.83 -12.13
C GLN A 170 -4.05 10.69 -10.98
N LYS A 171 -5.08 9.87 -11.15
CA LYS A 171 -6.07 9.58 -10.12
C LYS A 171 -5.48 8.67 -9.03
N ASP A 172 -4.51 7.82 -9.35
CA ASP A 172 -3.85 6.91 -8.40
C ASP A 172 -2.90 7.69 -7.51
N MET A 173 -2.03 8.51 -8.11
CA MET A 173 -1.23 9.47 -7.37
C MET A 173 -2.09 10.39 -6.47
N LEU A 174 -3.28 10.79 -6.92
CA LEU A 174 -4.21 11.57 -6.11
C LEU A 174 -4.76 10.72 -4.94
N ALA A 175 -5.15 9.47 -5.17
CA ALA A 175 -5.63 8.56 -4.13
C ALA A 175 -4.55 8.33 -3.06
N ASP A 176 -3.31 8.03 -3.47
CA ASP A 176 -2.14 7.90 -2.60
C ASP A 176 -1.95 9.15 -1.72
N THR A 177 -2.02 10.33 -2.35
CA THR A 177 -1.86 11.63 -1.67
C THR A 177 -2.96 11.87 -0.64
N LEU A 178 -4.23 11.59 -0.98
CA LEU A 178 -5.36 11.73 -0.06
C LEU A 178 -5.27 10.74 1.11
N GLY A 179 -4.81 9.52 0.85
CA GLY A 179 -4.48 8.53 1.86
C GLY A 179 -3.42 9.04 2.84
N ALA A 180 -2.36 9.67 2.32
CA ALA A 180 -1.30 10.26 3.12
C ALA A 180 -1.80 11.41 3.99
N ILE A 181 -2.58 12.34 3.43
CA ILE A 181 -3.19 13.43 4.20
C ILE A 181 -4.05 12.86 5.34
N THR A 182 -4.88 11.86 5.06
CA THR A 182 -5.73 11.20 6.07
C THR A 182 -4.90 10.58 7.20
N ALA A 183 -3.84 9.86 6.83
CA ALA A 183 -2.94 9.22 7.78
C ALA A 183 -2.18 10.25 8.64
N LEU A 184 -1.75 11.36 8.04
CA LEU A 184 -1.06 12.45 8.74
C LEU A 184 -1.99 13.17 9.73
N ILE A 185 -3.24 13.45 9.34
CA ILE A 185 -4.25 14.00 10.26
C ILE A 185 -4.39 13.08 11.47
N LEU A 186 -4.57 11.78 11.24
CA LEU A 186 -4.66 10.79 12.32
C LEU A 186 -3.40 10.76 13.19
N TYR A 187 -2.22 10.88 12.59
CA TYR A 187 -0.94 10.95 13.33
C TYR A 187 -0.91 12.13 14.28
N PHE A 188 -1.23 13.33 13.80
CA PHE A 188 -1.18 14.54 14.59
C PHE A 188 -2.28 14.61 15.66
N LEU A 189 -3.39 13.89 15.51
CA LEU A 189 -4.38 13.71 16.56
C LEU A 189 -3.92 12.72 17.65
N LYS A 190 -3.26 11.63 17.27
CA LYS A 190 -2.89 10.57 18.22
C LYS A 190 -1.56 10.81 18.94
N ARG A 191 -0.58 11.41 18.25
CA ARG A 191 0.78 11.71 18.74
C ARG A 191 1.46 10.54 19.44
N PRO A 192 1.65 9.39 18.78
CA PRO A 192 2.33 8.24 19.39
C PRO A 192 3.80 8.55 19.75
N ASP A 193 4.41 9.57 19.15
CA ASP A 193 5.74 10.09 19.51
C ASP A 193 5.83 10.64 20.94
N ARG A 194 4.70 11.10 21.49
CA ARG A 194 4.64 11.73 22.83
C ARG A 194 4.18 10.78 23.92
N ARG A 195 3.68 9.59 23.55
CA ARG A 195 3.19 8.59 24.50
C ARG A 195 4.38 7.68 24.83
N ALA A 196 4.95 7.90 26.01
CA ALA A 196 6.00 7.07 26.60
C ALA A 196 5.51 5.65 26.88
#